data_AF-B7RN34-F1
#
_entry.id   AF-B7RN34-F1
#
_cell.length_a   1.000
_cell.length_b   1.000
_cell.length_c   1.000
_cell.angle_alpha   90.00
_cell.angle_beta   90.00
_cell.angle_gamma   90.00
#
_symmetry.space_group_name_H-M   'P 1'
#
loop_
_entity.id
_entity.type
_entity.pdbx_description
1 polymer ?
#
loop_
_entity_poly.entity_id
_entity_poly.type
_entity_poly.pdbx_seq_one_letter_code
_entity_poly.pdbx_strand_id
1 'polypeptide(L)'
;MGDQPHPFLAIAEMAPKKGLKDLKVKVERGGAYVRLYQDAPPLFFKHRNDPSDSFDRESFNNSKRILLSEEDCQAGPQATIELIRSLLEKFADYTPQRS
;
A
#
# COMPACT_ATOMS: atom_id res chain seq x y z
N MET A 1 -24.55 -1.30 -2.61
CA MET A 1 -23.76 -2.40 -2.02
C MET A 1 -22.33 -2.22 -2.56
N GLY A 2 -21.32 -1.85 -1.79
CA GLY A 2 -21.22 -1.61 -0.36
C GLY A 2 -20.38 -0.36 -0.08
N ASP A 3 -20.81 0.42 0.91
CA ASP A 3 -20.18 1.64 1.41
C ASP A 3 -18.97 1.34 2.32
N GLN A 4 -18.32 0.18 2.12
CA GLN A 4 -17.20 -0.20 2.98
C GLN A 4 -15.95 0.55 2.53
N PRO A 5 -15.35 1.36 3.42
CA PRO A 5 -14.14 2.10 3.09
C PRO A 5 -13.02 1.12 2.73
N HIS A 6 -12.22 1.49 1.73
CA HIS A 6 -11.11 0.68 1.27
C HIS A 6 -10.19 0.28 2.45
N PRO A 7 -9.75 -0.98 2.58
CA PRO A 7 -9.03 -1.47 3.77
C PRO A 7 -7.77 -0.66 4.08
N PHE A 8 -7.11 -0.13 3.04
CA PHE A 8 -5.92 0.70 3.19
C PHE A 8 -6.14 2.01 3.95
N LEU A 9 -7.38 2.54 4.00
CA LEU A 9 -7.66 3.75 4.78
C LEU A 9 -7.50 3.48 6.28
N ALA A 10 -8.07 2.38 6.77
CA ALA A 10 -7.93 1.96 8.17
C ALA A 10 -6.48 1.60 8.52
N ILE A 11 -5.75 0.97 7.58
CA ILE A 11 -4.33 0.65 7.74
C ILE A 11 -3.50 1.93 7.84
N ALA A 12 -3.72 2.92 6.97
CA ALA A 12 -2.98 4.18 6.98
C ALA A 12 -3.19 4.97 8.27
N GLU A 13 -4.41 4.95 8.83
CA GLU A 13 -4.68 5.60 10.11
C GLU A 13 -3.97 4.91 11.30
N MET A 14 -3.85 3.58 11.25
CA MET A 14 -3.27 2.80 12.33
C MET A 14 -1.74 2.65 12.23
N ALA A 15 -1.18 2.67 11.02
CA ALA A 15 0.24 2.42 10.75
C ALA A 15 1.21 3.31 11.57
N PRO A 16 1.00 4.65 11.70
CA PRO A 16 1.86 5.49 12.53
C PRO A 16 1.85 5.09 14.01
N LYS A 17 0.69 4.67 14.53
CA LYS A 17 0.52 4.21 15.92
C LYS A 17 1.25 2.88 16.18
N LYS A 18 1.59 2.15 15.12
CA LYS A 18 2.32 0.88 15.14
C LYS A 18 3.78 1.01 14.65
N GLY A 19 4.29 2.24 14.56
CA GLY A 19 5.68 2.51 14.22
C GLY A 19 5.99 2.64 12.73
N LEU A 20 5.02 2.44 11.84
CA LEU A 20 5.16 2.68 10.40
C LEU A 20 4.79 4.14 10.07
N LYS A 21 5.61 5.08 10.52
CA LYS A 21 5.34 6.53 10.38
C LYS A 21 5.46 7.05 8.96
N ASP A 22 6.28 6.38 8.15
CA ASP A 22 6.56 6.76 6.76
C ASP A 22 5.59 6.13 5.75
N LEU A 23 4.72 5.22 6.21
CA LEU A 23 3.68 4.62 5.38
C LEU A 23 2.55 5.64 5.15
N LYS A 24 2.39 6.03 3.89
CA LYS A 24 1.40 7.02 3.44
C LYS A 24 0.31 6.34 2.63
N VAL A 25 -0.84 6.99 2.52
CA VAL A 25 -1.91 6.61 1.61
C VAL A 25 -2.06 7.65 0.52
N LYS A 26 -2.28 7.20 -0.71
CA LYS A 26 -2.69 8.04 -1.84
C LYS A 26 -4.06 7.60 -2.31
N VAL A 27 -4.97 8.57 -2.41
CA VAL A 27 -6.36 8.35 -2.83
C VAL A 27 -6.61 9.21 -4.05
N GLU A 28 -7.02 8.59 -5.15
CA GLU A 28 -7.29 9.27 -6.41
C GLU A 28 -8.68 8.94 -6.95
N ARG A 29 -9.12 9.73 -7.94
CA ARG A 29 -10.41 9.61 -8.64
C ARG A 29 -11.58 9.41 -7.67
N GLY A 30 -11.64 10.22 -6.62
CA GLY A 30 -12.74 10.20 -5.66
C GLY A 30 -12.83 8.92 -4.80
N GLY A 31 -11.72 8.21 -4.61
CA GLY A 31 -11.69 7.00 -3.76
C GLY A 31 -11.65 5.68 -4.52
N ALA A 32 -11.77 5.71 -5.86
CA ALA A 32 -11.69 4.51 -6.69
C ALA A 32 -10.28 3.89 -6.78
N TYR A 33 -9.24 4.66 -6.44
CA TYR A 33 -7.86 4.19 -6.43
C TYR A 33 -7.20 4.56 -5.10
N VAL A 34 -6.94 3.55 -4.28
CA VAL A 34 -6.27 3.72 -3.00
C VAL A 34 -4.99 2.90 -3.01
N ARG A 35 -3.86 3.56 -2.70
CA ARG A 35 -2.54 2.91 -2.61
C ARG A 35 -1.90 3.26 -1.28
N LEU A 36 -1.28 2.27 -0.64
CA LEU A 36 -0.32 2.56 0.43
C LEU A 36 1.06 2.66 -0.21
N TYR A 37 1.90 3.54 0.28
CA TYR A 37 3.25 3.68 -0.25
C TYR A 37 4.21 4.22 0.80
N GLN A 38 5.49 3.99 0.54
CA GLN A 38 6.60 4.54 1.32
C GLN A 38 7.74 4.86 0.34
N ASP A 39 8.49 5.93 0.65
CA ASP A 39 9.57 6.41 -0.22
C ASP A 39 10.91 5.70 0.07
N ALA A 40 11.11 5.20 1.29
CA ALA A 40 12.34 4.52 1.73
C ALA A 40 12.00 3.34 2.68
N PRO A 41 12.04 2.07 2.21
CA PRO A 41 12.31 1.66 0.83
C PRO A 41 11.17 2.09 -0.13
N PRO A 42 11.48 2.31 -1.42
CA PRO A 42 10.50 2.79 -2.40
C PRO A 42 9.56 1.65 -2.80
N LEU A 43 8.48 1.49 -2.04
CA LEU A 43 7.44 0.49 -2.23
C LEU A 43 6.06 1.15 -2.35
N PHE A 44 5.18 0.53 -3.13
CA PHE A 44 3.76 0.80 -3.04
C PHE A 44 2.96 -0.50 -3.03
N PHE A 45 1.89 -0.50 -2.26
CA PHE A 45 0.96 -1.60 -2.09
C PHE A 45 -0.32 -1.26 -2.82
N LYS A 46 -0.82 -2.24 -3.58
CA LYS A 46 -2.07 -2.19 -4.31
C LYS A 46 -2.94 -3.36 -3.88
N HIS A 47 -4.22 -3.13 -3.65
CA HIS A 47 -5.14 -4.23 -3.40
C HIS A 47 -5.37 -5.02 -4.68
N ARG A 48 -5.37 -6.36 -4.63
CA ARG A 48 -5.45 -7.21 -5.83
C ARG A 48 -6.70 -6.94 -6.65
N ASN A 49 -7.82 -6.65 -5.99
CA ASN A 49 -9.10 -6.37 -6.65
C ASN A 49 -9.20 -4.91 -7.16
N ASP A 50 -8.23 -4.05 -6.87
CA ASP A 50 -8.25 -2.68 -7.38
C ASP A 50 -7.98 -2.64 -8.88
N PRO A 51 -8.70 -1.78 -9.63
CA PRO A 51 -8.44 -1.58 -11.05
C PRO A 51 -6.98 -1.13 -11.28
N SER A 52 -6.43 -1.55 -12.42
CA SER A 52 -5.17 -1.00 -12.94
C SER A 52 -5.45 0.28 -13.70
N ASP A 53 -4.61 1.29 -13.48
CA ASP A 53 -4.73 2.61 -14.09
C ASP A 53 -3.36 3.20 -14.36
N SER A 54 -3.27 4.15 -15.29
CA SER A 54 -2.02 4.86 -15.59
C SER A 54 -1.44 5.56 -14.37
N PHE A 55 -2.30 5.95 -13.42
CA PHE A 55 -1.93 6.52 -12.13
C PHE A 55 -0.85 5.72 -11.39
N ASP A 56 -0.91 4.39 -11.41
CA ASP A 56 0.08 3.53 -10.75
C ASP A 56 1.48 3.80 -11.32
N ARG A 57 1.57 3.94 -12.65
CA ARG A 57 2.82 4.24 -13.35
C ARG A 57 3.23 5.69 -13.16
N GLU A 58 2.30 6.63 -13.23
CA GLU A 58 2.59 8.06 -13.10
C GLU A 58 3.10 8.43 -11.70
N SER A 59 2.52 7.84 -10.65
CA SER A 59 2.86 8.18 -9.26
C SER A 59 3.93 7.29 -8.65
N PHE A 60 4.08 6.05 -9.11
CA PHE A 60 4.94 5.05 -8.47
C PHE A 60 5.94 4.40 -9.43
N ASN A 61 6.31 5.09 -10.52
CA ASN A 61 7.27 4.57 -11.50
C ASN A 61 8.60 4.11 -10.89
N ASN A 62 9.02 4.74 -9.79
CA ASN A 62 10.27 4.44 -9.09
C ASN A 62 10.05 3.58 -7.84
N SER A 63 8.89 2.97 -7.65
CA SER A 63 8.60 2.14 -6.48
C SER A 63 8.25 0.72 -6.90
N LYS A 64 8.65 -0.27 -6.09
CA LYS A 64 8.22 -1.65 -6.33
C LYS A 64 6.75 -1.80 -6.00
N ARG A 65 5.98 -2.36 -6.94
CA ARG A 65 4.59 -2.75 -6.70
C ARG A 65 4.52 -4.05 -5.89
N ILE A 66 3.79 -4.02 -4.80
CA ILE A 66 3.39 -5.19 -4.02
C ILE A 66 1.87 -5.32 -4.10
N LEU A 67 1.38 -6.51 -4.46
CA LEU A 67 -0.06 -6.79 -4.51
C LEU A 67 -0.47 -7.46 -3.21
N LEU A 68 -1.41 -6.86 -2.48
CA LEU A 68 -2.05 -7.45 -1.31
C LEU A 68 -3.38 -8.05 -1.72
N SER A 69 -3.57 -9.33 -1.43
CA SER A 69 -4.79 -10.08 -1.68
C SER A 69 -5.90 -9.64 -0.72
N GLU A 70 -7.13 -10.04 -1.00
CA GLU A 70 -8.23 -9.88 -0.05
C GLU A 70 -7.94 -10.59 1.27
N GLU A 71 -7.41 -11.82 1.21
CA GLU A 71 -7.00 -12.61 2.38
C GLU A 71 -5.93 -11.90 3.24
N ASP A 72 -4.97 -11.23 2.61
CA ASP A 72 -3.93 -10.45 3.29
C ASP A 72 -4.53 -9.26 4.09
N CYS A 73 -5.72 -8.80 3.68
CA CYS A 73 -6.45 -7.70 4.30
C CYS A 73 -7.59 -8.17 5.24
N GLN A 74 -8.02 -9.44 5.12
CA GLN A 74 -9.19 -9.98 5.82
C GLN A 74 -8.97 -10.12 7.33
N ALA A 75 -7.73 -10.38 7.76
CA ALA A 75 -7.36 -10.45 9.18
C ALA A 75 -7.37 -9.09 9.89
N GLY A 76 -7.72 -8.01 9.17
CA GLY A 76 -7.89 -6.67 9.70
C GLY A 76 -6.60 -5.84 9.67
N PRO A 77 -6.72 -4.52 9.94
CA PRO A 77 -5.64 -3.55 9.71
C PRO A 77 -4.37 -3.87 10.51
N GLN A 78 -4.49 -4.42 11.72
CA GLN A 78 -3.34 -4.78 12.54
C GLN A 78 -2.51 -5.90 11.91
N ALA A 79 -3.15 -6.98 11.44
CA ALA A 79 -2.45 -8.08 10.80
C ALA A 79 -1.80 -7.64 9.49
N THR A 80 -2.50 -6.82 8.69
CA THR A 80 -1.96 -6.27 7.45
C THR A 80 -0.79 -5.31 7.71
N ILE A 81 -0.79 -4.55 8.82
CA ILE A 81 0.36 -3.71 9.21
C ILE A 81 1.61 -4.56 9.49
N GLU A 82 1.47 -5.68 10.20
CA GLU A 82 2.62 -6.56 10.48
C GLU A 82 3.15 -7.23 9.19
N LEU A 83 2.25 -7.58 8.26
CA LEU A 83 2.64 -8.03 6.93
C LEU A 83 3.39 -6.93 6.15
N ILE A 84 2.87 -5.71 6.12
CA ILE A 84 3.51 -4.56 5.47
C ILE A 84 4.89 -4.30 6.09
N ARG A 85 5.02 -4.36 7.42
CA ARG A 85 6.32 -4.21 8.10
C ARG A 85 7.31 -5.27 7.60
N SER A 86 6.90 -6.54 7.61
CA SER A 86 7.75 -7.64 7.14
C SER A 86 8.17 -7.45 5.67
N LEU A 87 7.29 -6.91 4.83
CA LEU A 87 7.58 -6.60 3.43
C LEU A 87 8.55 -5.41 3.30
N LEU A 88 8.38 -4.35 4.09
CA LEU A 88 9.31 -3.22 4.14
C LEU A 88 10.71 -3.68 4.56
N GLU A 89 10.81 -4.53 5.58
CA GLU A 89 12.08 -5.11 6.03
C GLU A 89 12.70 -6.00 4.94
N LYS A 90 11.90 -6.86 4.30
CA LYS A 90 12.36 -7.73 3.21
C LYS A 90 12.90 -6.95 2.01
N PHE A 91 12.39 -5.74 1.77
CA PHE A 91 12.78 -4.89 0.66
C PHE A 91 13.56 -3.65 1.10
N ALA A 92 14.17 -3.65 2.29
CA ALA A 92 14.91 -2.50 2.81
C ALA A 92 16.01 -2.02 1.85
N ASP A 93 16.70 -2.96 1.18
CA ASP A 93 17.76 -2.67 0.20
C ASP A 93 17.25 -2.56 -1.25
N TYR A 94 15.92 -2.50 -1.46
CA TYR A 94 15.38 -2.39 -2.81
C TYR A 94 15.77 -1.06 -3.44
N THR A 95 16.59 -1.15 -4.49
CA THR A 95 16.91 -0.02 -5.36
C THR A 95 16.09 -0.12 -6.65
N PRO A 96 15.31 0.91 -7.02
CA PRO A 96 14.54 0.90 -8.26
C PRO A 96 15.49 0.81 -9.45
N GLN A 97 15.39 -0.27 -10.22
CA GLN A 97 16.08 -0.34 -11.50
C GLN A 97 15.26 0.46 -12.51
N ARG A 98 15.70 1.68 -12.83
CA ARG A 98 15.20 2.41 -14.00
C ARG A 98 15.54 1.57 -15.24
N SER A 99 14.53 0.98 -15.87
CA SER A 99 14.63 0.50 -17.26
C SER A 99 14.23 1.62 -18.21
#